data_AF-A0A7W7D458-F1
#
_entry.id   AF-A0A7W7D458-F1
#
_cell.length_a   1.000
_cell.length_b   1.000
_cell.length_c   1.000
_cell.angle_alpha   90.00
_cell.angle_beta   90.00
_cell.angle_gamma   90.00
#
_symmetry.space_group_name_H-M   'P 1'
#
loop_
_entity.id
_entity.type
_entity.pdbx_description
1 polymer ?
#
loop_
_entity_poly.entity_id
_entity_poly.type
_entity_poly.pdbx_seq_one_letter_code
_entity_poly.pdbx_strand_id
1 'polypeptide(L)' 'MYGWLWRAIPGGTLVKLATVLALTGCAGVVLWYVVFPMLEPHVPLDRATIGR' A
#
# COMPACT_ATOMS: atom_id res chain seq x y z
N MET A 1 0.80 -13.53 -25.76
CA MET A 1 2.23 -13.48 -25.44
C MET A 1 2.60 -13.24 -23.96
N TYR A 2 1.74 -13.56 -22.98
CA TYR A 2 2.20 -13.86 -21.59
C TYR A 2 1.53 -15.10 -20.98
N GLY A 3 0.59 -15.74 -21.70
CA GLY A 3 -0.22 -16.83 -21.17
C GLY A 3 0.55 -18.10 -20.78
N TRP A 4 1.69 -18.38 -21.43
CA TRP A 4 2.52 -19.54 -21.09
C TRP A 4 3.28 -19.33 -19.77
N LEU A 5 3.79 -18.10 -19.54
CA LEU A 5 4.41 -17.71 -18.27
C LEU A 5 3.40 -17.72 -17.12
N TRP A 6 2.11 -17.52 -17.43
CA TRP A 6 1.06 -17.59 -16.42
C TRP A 6 0.74 -19.01 -15.93
N ARG A 7 1.04 -20.04 -16.74
CA ARG A 7 0.80 -21.46 -16.45
C ARG A 7 1.93 -22.17 -15.71
N ALA A 8 3.14 -21.60 -15.68
CA ALA A 8 4.32 -22.20 -15.07
C ALA A 8 4.45 -21.92 -13.55
N ILE A 9 3.54 -21.14 -12.97
CA ILE A 9 3.55 -20.81 -11.55
C ILE A 9 2.52 -21.72 -10.85
N PRO A 10 2.92 -22.55 -9.88
CA PRO A 10 1.99 -23.41 -9.14
C PRO A 10 1.14 -22.51 -8.23
N GLY A 11 -0.10 -22.28 -8.67
CA GLY A 11 -0.99 -21.27 -8.11
C GLY A 11 -1.57 -20.43 -9.25
N GLY A 12 -2.84 -20.68 -9.59
CA GLY A 12 -3.52 -20.02 -10.69
C GLY A 12 -3.62 -18.50 -10.55
N THR A 13 -4.36 -17.86 -11.46
CA THR A 13 -4.58 -16.40 -11.48
C THR A 13 -4.96 -15.81 -10.12
N LEU A 14 -5.69 -16.58 -9.30
CA LEU A 14 -6.06 -16.27 -7.92
C LEU A 14 -4.87 -16.04 -7.00
N VAL A 15 -3.83 -16.88 -7.04
CA VAL A 15 -2.65 -16.74 -6.17
C VAL A 15 -1.87 -15.49 -6.54
N LYS A 16 -1.75 -15.20 -7.83
CA LYS A 16 -1.08 -13.97 -8.30
C LYS A 16 -1.83 -12.72 -7.92
N LEU A 17 -3.15 -12.73 -8.10
CA LEU A 17 -4.01 -11.64 -7.64
C LEU A 17 -3.89 -11.47 -6.13
N ALA A 18 -3.94 -12.54 -5.35
CA ALA A 18 -3.77 -12.51 -3.90
C ALA A 18 -2.40 -11.94 -3.50
N THR A 19 -1.32 -12.34 -4.16
CA THR A 19 0.02 -11.80 -3.90
C THR A 19 0.11 -10.32 -4.21
N VAL A 20 -0.43 -9.86 -5.34
CA VAL A 20 -0.44 -8.43 -5.70
C VAL A 20 -1.28 -7.64 -4.69
N LEU A 21 -2.49 -8.12 -4.37
CA LEU A 21 -3.35 -7.51 -3.36
C LEU A 21 -2.69 -7.48 -1.98
N ALA A 22 -2.01 -8.55 -1.59
CA ALA A 22 -1.30 -8.62 -0.32
C ALA A 22 -0.14 -7.62 -0.27
N LEU A 23 0.65 -7.50 -1.35
CA LEU A 23 1.75 -6.53 -1.44
C LEU A 23 1.25 -5.10 -1.40
N THR A 24 0.24 -4.77 -2.21
CA THR A 24 -0.36 -3.43 -2.24
C THR A 24 -1.05 -3.11 -0.92
N GLY A 25 -1.77 -4.06 -0.33
CA GLY A 25 -2.42 -3.92 0.96
C GLY A 25 -1.41 -3.72 2.09
N CYS A 26 -0.35 -4.54 2.16
CA CYS A 26 0.73 -4.36 3.13
C CYS A 26 1.40 -3.00 2.96
N ALA A 27 1.70 -2.57 1.74
CA ALA A 27 2.29 -1.26 1.49
C ALA A 27 1.38 -0.12 1.97
N GLY A 28 0.07 -0.22 1.70
CA GLY A 28 -0.93 0.73 2.18
C GLY A 28 -1.00 0.79 3.71
N VAL A 29 -1.02 -0.36 4.37
CA VAL A 29 -1.01 -0.47 5.85
C VAL A 29 0.26 0.14 6.43
N VAL A 30 1.43 -0.18 5.85
CA VAL A 30 2.71 0.40 6.29
C VAL A 30 2.71 1.91 6.11
N LEU A 31 2.24 2.42 4.96
CA LEU A 31 2.12 3.86 4.77
C LEU A 31 1.22 4.48 5.84
N TRP A 32 0.02 3.93 6.03
CA TRP A 32 -1.01 4.49 6.90
C TRP A 32 -0.64 4.45 8.39
N TYR A 33 -0.04 3.37 8.86
CA TYR A 33 0.24 3.17 10.29
C TYR A 33 1.69 3.38 10.71
N VAL A 34 2.62 3.51 9.76
CA VAL A 34 4.04 3.76 10.07
C VAL A 34 4.49 5.10 9.50
N VAL A 35 4.26 5.32 8.20
CA VAL A 35 4.76 6.52 7.51
C VAL A 35 3.99 7.77 7.94
N PHE A 36 2.65 7.72 8.01
CA PHE A 36 1.83 8.83 8.49
C PHE A 36 2.13 9.22 9.94
N PRO A 37 2.21 8.29 10.91
CA PRO A 37 2.59 8.63 12.28
C PRO A 37 4.03 9.17 12.41
N MET A 38 4.96 8.75 11.55
CA MET A 38 6.29 9.36 11.49
C MET A 38 6.28 10.75 10.86
N LEU A 39 5.32 11.04 9.98
CA LEU A 39 5.13 12.36 9.36
C LEU A 39 4.35 13.33 10.25
N GLU A 40 3.48 12.86 11.13
CA GLU A 40 2.70 13.67 12.06
C GLU A 40 3.56 14.68 12.87
N PRO A 41 4.75 14.32 13.40
CA PRO A 41 5.67 15.28 14.02
C PRO A 41 6.20 16.37 13.07
N HIS A 42 6.23 16.11 11.76
CA HIS A 42 6.82 16.99 10.75
C HIS A 42 5.78 17.78 9.95
N VAL A 43 4.51 17.36 9.97
CA VAL A 43 3.40 18.04 9.31
C VAL A 43 2.56 18.73 10.39
N PRO A 44 2.76 20.04 10.63
CA PRO A 44 1.95 20.79 11.58
C PRO A 44 0.53 20.99 11.02
N LEU A 45 -0.32 19.97 11.11
CA LEU A 45 -1.75 20.04 10.79
C LEU A 45 -2.53 20.89 11.80
N ASP A 46 -1.96 21.08 13.01
CA ASP A 46 -2.53 21.89 14.10
C ASP A 46 -2.42 23.40 13.90
N ARG A 47 -1.76 23.89 12.83
CA ARG A 47 -1.89 25.30 12.45
C ARG A 47 -3.24 25.52 11.78
N ALA A 48 -4.31 25.44 12.58
CA ALA A 48 -5.51 26.19 12.29
C ALA A 48 -5.08 27.66 12.18
N THR A 49 -5.00 28.18 10.95
CA THR A 49 -5.01 29.61 10.68
C THR A 49 -6.39 30.11 11.07
N ILE A 50 -6.66 30.20 12.37
CA ILE A 50 -7.81 30.92 12.89
C ILE A 50 -7.41 32.39 12.79
N GLY A 51 -7.59 32.95 11.59
CA GLY A 51 -7.43 34.37 11.32
C GLY A 51 -8.40 35.13 12.24
N ARG A 52 -7.81 35.90 13.15
CA ARG A 52 -8.50 36.82 14.05
C ARG A 52 -9.03 38.02 13.28
#